data_AF-A0A940FKW4-F1
#
_entry.id   AF-A0A940FKW4-F1
#
_cell.length_a   1.000
_cell.length_b   1.000
_cell.length_c   1.000
_cell.angle_alpha   90.00
_cell.angle_beta   90.00
_cell.angle_gamma   90.00
#
_symmetry.space_group_name_H-M   'P 1'
#
loop_
_entity.id
_entity.type
_entity.pdbx_description
1 polymer ?
#
loop_
_entity_poly.entity_id
_entity_poly.type
_entity_poly.pdbx_seq_one_letter_code
_entity_poly.pdbx_strand_id
1 'polypeptide(L)'
;MADGTITARYSEGIQPRFAEQTKPVEQIAPIEAAPVESRAAEPMTPTPVADTTTVVSSGQVSQIVLRDSTTVDVSSPTKMDDTLGNVIDFLDGLLGLFGGDEEKKDEKKTEGNPVGKLPGTGTATVINKPEEKEEPKKVEEQKKEEPKKTEEPKKEAPKQKMGKPQKFLSVADPHITTADGGKYDNKKQGDFILAKSDSGDLVVQSRQEPIKGSSGIWQTKAAVKTDGNTVQFDAASKTVTINGKNYPFEAGKDIQLPGGGHVKMSKDKFDSGVPYDRLEVFTKDGDKINMLNIQRNGSQYLDISGTVSADRDSGSVKGTVGAMDADTDSSNDMVMRDGKVTKDLDSMLEDWRVRSGESILK
;
A
#
# COMPACT_ATOMS: atom_id res chain seq x y z
N MET A 1 -42.33 19.66 8.08
CA MET A 1 -42.90 18.32 8.29
C MET A 1 -42.92 17.62 6.94
N ALA A 2 -42.54 16.33 6.94
CA ALA A 2 -42.43 15.41 5.80
C ALA A 2 -43.73 15.31 4.98
N ASP A 3 -43.79 14.80 3.75
CA ASP A 3 -43.05 13.69 3.15
C ASP A 3 -43.00 13.78 1.61
N GLY A 4 -41.88 13.39 1.01
CA GLY A 4 -41.71 13.27 -0.44
C GLY A 4 -41.29 11.85 -0.78
N THR A 5 -42.23 11.04 -1.27
CA THR A 5 -41.96 9.68 -1.74
C THR A 5 -41.51 9.74 -3.20
N ILE A 6 -40.23 9.45 -3.45
CA ILE A 6 -39.69 9.24 -4.80
C ILE A 6 -39.68 7.74 -5.08
N THR A 7 -40.44 7.31 -6.07
CA THR A 7 -40.48 5.93 -6.58
C THR A 7 -39.36 5.76 -7.61
N ALA A 8 -38.35 4.95 -7.30
CA ALA A 8 -37.36 4.50 -8.28
C ALA A 8 -37.83 3.21 -8.96
N ARG A 9 -37.90 3.22 -10.29
CA ARG A 9 -38.21 2.05 -11.13
C ARG A 9 -36.96 1.18 -11.27
N TYR A 10 -37.08 -0.10 -10.95
CA TYR A 10 -36.12 -1.14 -11.31
C TYR A 10 -36.28 -1.47 -12.80
N SER A 11 -35.19 -1.38 -13.57
CA SER A 11 -35.09 -1.96 -14.91
C SER A 11 -34.49 -3.36 -14.79
N GLU A 12 -35.24 -4.36 -15.22
CA GLU A 12 -34.81 -5.75 -15.34
C GLU A 12 -33.88 -5.97 -16.54
N GLY A 13 -32.93 -6.88 -16.38
CA GLY A 13 -32.58 -7.84 -17.44
C GLY A 13 -31.37 -7.54 -18.32
N ILE A 14 -30.17 -7.94 -17.88
CA ILE A 14 -29.12 -8.43 -18.78
C ILE A 14 -28.48 -9.67 -18.16
N GLN A 15 -28.77 -10.85 -18.73
CA GLN A 15 -28.10 -12.12 -18.44
C GLN A 15 -26.83 -12.22 -19.31
N PRO A 16 -25.68 -12.66 -18.78
CA PRO A 16 -24.53 -12.98 -19.62
C PRO A 16 -24.72 -14.35 -20.30
N ARG A 17 -24.63 -14.38 -21.63
CA ARG A 17 -24.50 -15.63 -22.41
C ARG A 17 -23.10 -16.19 -22.22
N PHE A 18 -22.98 -17.33 -21.54
CA PHE A 18 -21.81 -18.19 -21.66
C PHE A 18 -21.92 -18.95 -22.99
N ALA A 19 -20.97 -18.72 -23.90
CA ALA A 19 -20.75 -19.57 -25.06
C ALA A 19 -19.71 -20.62 -24.68
N GLU A 20 -20.16 -21.85 -24.43
CA GLU A 20 -19.30 -23.03 -24.40
C GLU A 20 -18.78 -23.30 -25.81
N GLN A 21 -17.47 -23.24 -25.99
CA GLN A 21 -16.79 -23.74 -27.18
C GLN A 21 -16.06 -25.02 -26.77
N THR A 22 -16.74 -26.16 -26.87
CA THR A 22 -16.13 -27.48 -26.65
C THR A 22 -15.29 -27.85 -27.87
N LYS A 23 -13.98 -27.96 -27.69
CA LYS A 23 -13.09 -28.64 -28.65
C LYS A 23 -13.09 -30.15 -28.35
N PRO A 24 -13.05 -31.02 -29.37
CA PRO A 24 -12.93 -32.45 -29.15
C PRO A 24 -11.55 -32.80 -28.58
N VAL A 25 -11.55 -33.65 -27.55
CA VAL A 25 -10.36 -34.22 -26.92
C VAL A 25 -9.80 -35.29 -27.85
N GLU A 26 -8.55 -35.10 -28.32
CA GLU A 26 -7.81 -36.16 -29.00
C GLU A 26 -7.49 -37.28 -28.01
N GLN A 27 -7.81 -38.50 -28.42
CA GLN A 27 -7.68 -39.73 -27.65
C GLN A 27 -6.19 -40.13 -27.60
N ILE A 28 -5.54 -39.92 -26.46
CA ILE A 28 -4.16 -40.35 -26.23
C ILE A 28 -4.16 -41.86 -25.96
N ALA A 29 -3.36 -42.61 -26.73
CA ALA A 29 -3.18 -44.05 -26.58
C ALA A 29 -2.62 -44.43 -25.18
N PRO A 30 -2.97 -45.60 -24.64
CA PRO A 30 -2.52 -46.03 -23.32
C PRO A 30 -1.00 -46.26 -23.30
N ILE A 31 -0.34 -45.69 -22.29
CA ILE A 31 1.07 -45.92 -21.98
C ILE A 31 1.18 -47.28 -21.26
N GLU A 32 1.89 -48.23 -21.87
CA GLU A 32 2.26 -49.49 -21.22
C GLU A 32 3.17 -49.22 -20.01
N ALA A 33 2.79 -49.75 -18.85
CA ALA A 33 3.57 -49.67 -17.63
C ALA A 33 4.78 -50.61 -17.70
N ALA A 34 5.98 -50.06 -17.52
CA ALA A 34 7.20 -50.84 -17.32
C ALA A 34 7.18 -51.53 -15.94
N PRO A 35 7.76 -52.74 -15.81
CA PRO A 35 7.76 -53.50 -14.57
C PRO A 35 8.63 -52.85 -13.49
N VAL A 36 8.08 -52.76 -12.28
CA VAL A 36 8.78 -52.30 -11.08
C VAL A 36 9.64 -53.45 -10.55
N GLU A 37 10.96 -53.33 -10.63
CA GLU A 37 11.89 -54.20 -9.91
C GLU A 37 11.97 -53.78 -8.44
N SER A 38 11.55 -54.69 -7.55
CA SER A 38 11.66 -54.52 -6.09
C SER A 38 13.10 -54.72 -5.63
N ARG A 39 13.78 -53.63 -5.22
CA ARG A 39 15.06 -53.72 -4.53
C ARG A 39 14.82 -53.81 -3.02
N ALA A 40 15.27 -54.91 -2.42
CA ALA A 40 15.23 -55.17 -0.98
C ALA A 40 16.11 -54.14 -0.22
N ALA A 41 15.58 -53.63 0.89
CA ALA A 41 16.30 -52.75 1.81
C ALA A 41 17.30 -53.56 2.64
N GLU A 42 18.55 -53.09 2.69
CA GLU A 42 19.58 -53.61 3.59
C GLU A 42 19.36 -53.09 5.04
N PRO A 43 19.67 -53.89 6.08
CA PRO A 43 19.49 -53.50 7.46
C PRO A 43 20.60 -52.53 7.93
N MET A 44 20.19 -51.35 8.43
CA MET A 44 21.09 -50.42 9.13
C MET A 44 21.40 -50.93 10.54
N THR A 45 22.69 -51.02 10.86
CA THR A 45 23.24 -51.28 12.19
C THR A 45 23.22 -50.01 13.06
N PRO A 46 22.90 -50.10 14.36
CA PRO A 46 22.92 -48.94 15.26
C PRO A 46 24.34 -48.61 15.77
N THR A 47 24.69 -47.33 15.73
CA THR A 47 25.91 -46.75 16.34
C THR A 47 25.62 -46.35 17.80
N PRO A 48 26.55 -46.57 18.76
CA PRO A 48 26.33 -46.32 20.18
C PRO A 48 26.35 -44.82 20.56
N VAL A 49 25.45 -44.45 21.46
CA VAL A 49 25.38 -43.12 22.11
C VAL A 49 26.29 -43.12 23.34
N ALA A 50 27.08 -42.07 23.49
CA ALA A 50 28.00 -41.87 24.60
C ALA A 50 27.29 -41.39 25.88
N ASP A 51 27.73 -41.93 27.01
CA ASP A 51 27.37 -41.55 28.38
C ASP A 51 27.69 -40.07 28.67
N THR A 52 26.75 -39.38 29.31
CA THR A 52 27.08 -38.21 30.15
C THR A 52 26.25 -38.26 31.43
N THR A 53 26.97 -38.50 32.53
CA THR A 53 26.50 -38.44 33.90
C THR A 53 26.17 -36.99 34.28
N THR A 54 24.99 -36.72 34.84
CA THR A 54 24.78 -35.51 35.67
C THR A 54 23.89 -35.83 36.87
N VAL A 55 24.31 -35.27 38.00
CA VAL A 55 23.93 -35.55 39.37
C VAL A 55 22.54 -34.97 39.72
N VAL A 56 21.86 -35.70 40.61
CA VAL A 56 20.56 -35.45 41.24
C VAL A 56 20.49 -34.10 41.96
N SER A 57 19.36 -33.40 41.83
CA SER A 57 18.82 -32.52 42.88
C SER A 57 17.29 -32.43 42.78
N SER A 58 16.66 -32.50 43.95
CA SER A 58 15.26 -32.74 44.28
C SER A 58 14.26 -31.62 43.93
N GLY A 59 13.00 -31.96 43.65
CA GLY A 59 11.88 -31.04 43.92
C GLY A 59 10.56 -31.26 43.17
N GLN A 60 9.62 -31.91 43.85
CA GLN A 60 8.14 -31.85 43.72
C GLN A 60 7.43 -32.26 42.42
N VAL A 61 6.69 -33.36 42.54
CA VAL A 61 5.60 -33.81 41.68
C VAL A 61 4.27 -33.28 42.24
N SER A 62 3.37 -32.80 41.39
CA SER A 62 1.94 -32.75 41.66
C SER A 62 1.17 -33.17 40.42
N GLN A 63 0.46 -34.29 40.54
CA GLN A 63 -0.52 -34.78 39.58
C GLN A 63 -1.79 -33.93 39.68
N ILE A 64 -2.36 -33.55 38.53
CA ILE A 64 -3.78 -33.17 38.45
C ILE A 64 -4.43 -34.01 37.36
N VAL A 65 -5.47 -34.72 37.79
CA VAL A 65 -6.41 -35.55 37.04
C VAL A 65 -7.37 -34.64 36.28
N LEU A 66 -7.65 -34.92 35.01
CA LEU A 66 -8.79 -34.34 34.31
C LEU A 66 -9.78 -35.45 33.91
N ARG A 67 -11.00 -35.33 34.41
CA ARG A 67 -12.20 -36.00 33.92
C ARG A 67 -13.26 -34.96 33.58
N ASP A 68 -14.04 -35.36 32.59
CA ASP A 68 -15.40 -34.96 32.22
C ASP A 68 -15.64 -33.93 31.11
N SER A 69 -16.54 -34.42 30.27
CA SER A 69 -17.18 -33.97 29.05
C SER A 69 -18.03 -32.72 29.21
N THR A 70 -18.06 -31.91 28.16
CA THR A 70 -19.29 -31.21 27.76
C THR A 70 -19.25 -30.94 26.25
N THR A 71 -20.21 -31.52 25.55
CA THR A 71 -20.56 -31.16 24.17
C THR A 71 -21.30 -29.83 24.18
N VAL A 72 -20.84 -28.86 23.38
CA VAL A 72 -21.59 -27.62 23.09
C VAL A 72 -22.01 -27.64 21.64
N ASP A 73 -23.33 -27.62 21.44
CA ASP A 73 -24.01 -27.42 20.17
C ASP A 73 -23.87 -25.95 19.75
N VAL A 74 -23.43 -25.71 18.50
CA VAL A 74 -23.36 -24.38 17.89
C VAL A 74 -24.17 -24.42 16.60
N SER A 75 -25.47 -24.23 16.75
CA SER A 75 -26.39 -23.90 15.67
C SER A 75 -26.98 -22.50 15.90
N SER A 76 -26.31 -21.46 15.38
CA SER A 76 -26.91 -20.22 14.84
C SER A 76 -25.81 -19.18 14.50
N PRO A 77 -25.86 -18.52 13.32
CA PRO A 77 -24.87 -17.53 12.93
C PRO A 77 -25.21 -16.15 13.51
N THR A 78 -24.35 -15.63 14.39
CA THR A 78 -24.38 -14.23 14.82
C THR A 78 -23.79 -13.36 13.71
N LYS A 79 -24.61 -12.43 13.19
CA LYS A 79 -24.13 -11.26 12.47
C LYS A 79 -23.34 -10.41 13.45
N MET A 80 -22.02 -10.34 13.27
CA MET A 80 -21.16 -9.39 13.98
C MET A 80 -20.83 -8.25 13.01
N ASP A 81 -21.10 -7.05 13.51
CA ASP A 81 -20.87 -5.76 12.88
C ASP A 81 -19.35 -5.53 12.74
N ASP A 82 -18.84 -5.63 11.51
CA ASP A 82 -17.47 -5.30 11.13
C ASP A 82 -17.38 -3.78 10.95
N THR A 83 -16.97 -3.01 11.97
CA THR A 83 -16.17 -1.77 11.82
C THR A 83 -15.86 -1.13 13.18
N LEU A 84 -14.69 -0.51 13.30
CA LEU A 84 -14.23 0.41 14.37
C LEU A 84 -13.53 -0.17 15.61
N GLY A 85 -13.86 -1.36 16.09
CA GLY A 85 -13.24 -1.89 17.33
C GLY A 85 -11.72 -2.15 17.24
N ASN A 86 -11.23 -2.53 16.05
CA ASN A 86 -9.83 -2.96 15.86
C ASN A 86 -8.90 -1.86 15.35
N VAL A 87 -9.40 -0.66 15.03
CA VAL A 87 -8.56 0.45 14.52
C VAL A 87 -7.81 1.16 15.66
N ILE A 88 -8.37 1.14 16.87
CA ILE A 88 -7.77 1.81 18.05
C ILE A 88 -6.58 0.99 18.57
N ASP A 89 -6.74 -0.33 18.78
CA ASP A 89 -5.61 -1.21 19.15
C ASP A 89 -4.52 -1.28 18.06
N PHE A 90 -4.89 -1.03 16.80
CA PHE A 90 -4.00 -0.99 15.65
C PHE A 90 -3.13 0.28 15.60
N LEU A 91 -3.68 1.44 15.96
CA LEU A 91 -2.91 2.69 16.05
C LEU A 91 -1.96 2.69 17.24
N ASP A 92 -2.35 2.12 18.39
CA ASP A 92 -1.50 2.06 19.59
C ASP A 92 -0.33 1.07 19.43
N GLY A 93 -0.56 -0.09 18.81
CA GLY A 93 0.52 -1.04 18.48
C GLY A 93 1.49 -0.50 17.42
N LEU A 94 1.03 0.37 16.51
CA LEU A 94 1.91 1.06 15.57
C LEU A 94 2.62 2.27 16.20
N LEU A 95 1.99 2.97 17.15
CA LEU A 95 2.63 4.01 17.97
C LEU A 95 3.74 3.44 18.86
N GLY A 96 3.61 2.20 19.33
CA GLY A 96 4.68 1.44 19.99
C GLY A 96 5.93 1.19 19.12
N LEU A 97 5.81 1.24 17.78
CA LEU A 97 6.95 1.21 16.85
C LEU A 97 7.63 2.57 16.66
N PHE A 98 7.14 3.63 17.33
CA PHE A 98 7.58 5.01 17.15
C PHE A 98 8.13 5.69 18.42
N GLY A 99 8.48 4.92 19.46
CA GLY A 99 9.08 5.45 20.69
C GLY A 99 10.55 5.87 20.54
N GLY A 100 10.79 7.18 20.45
CA GLY A 100 12.12 7.80 20.52
C GLY A 100 12.02 9.33 20.53
N ASP A 101 12.27 9.90 21.72
CA ASP A 101 12.50 11.31 22.06
C ASP A 101 11.29 12.28 22.09
N GLU A 102 10.64 12.34 23.26
CA GLU A 102 9.81 13.48 23.67
C GLU A 102 10.70 14.68 24.02
N GLU A 103 10.81 15.64 23.10
CA GLU A 103 11.29 16.99 23.41
C GLU A 103 10.09 17.91 23.68
N LYS A 104 9.95 18.31 24.94
CA LYS A 104 8.94 19.25 25.45
C LYS A 104 9.03 20.59 24.69
N LYS A 105 7.89 21.11 24.21
CA LYS A 105 7.77 22.52 23.82
C LYS A 105 6.64 23.21 24.55
N ASP A 106 7.04 24.29 25.20
CA ASP A 106 6.22 25.25 25.94
C ASP A 106 5.27 26.02 25.01
N GLU A 107 3.99 26.05 25.39
CA GLU A 107 2.97 26.91 24.80
C GLU A 107 3.21 28.38 25.20
N LYS A 108 3.19 29.29 24.21
CA LYS A 108 3.00 30.72 24.46
C LYS A 108 1.82 31.25 23.64
N LYS A 109 0.73 31.51 24.36
CA LYS A 109 -0.45 32.27 23.92
C LYS A 109 -0.06 33.67 23.45
N THR A 110 -0.69 34.15 22.38
CA THR A 110 -1.06 35.57 22.25
C THR A 110 -2.43 35.71 21.58
N GLU A 111 -3.20 36.63 22.13
CA GLU A 111 -4.61 36.93 21.87
C GLU A 111 -4.77 38.01 20.78
N GLY A 112 -5.90 37.97 20.06
CA GLY A 112 -6.78 39.14 19.92
C GLY A 112 -6.69 40.04 18.67
N ASN A 113 -7.57 39.75 17.68
CA ASN A 113 -8.62 40.61 17.07
C ASN A 113 -8.29 42.02 16.47
N PRO A 114 -9.21 42.70 15.72
CA PRO A 114 -10.27 42.22 14.80
C PRO A 114 -10.43 43.06 13.48
N VAL A 115 -11.25 42.53 12.55
CA VAL A 115 -12.25 43.20 11.68
C VAL A 115 -11.82 44.32 10.70
N GLY A 116 -12.11 44.09 9.40
CA GLY A 116 -12.17 45.12 8.36
C GLY A 116 -13.03 44.72 7.16
N LYS A 117 -14.18 45.39 7.02
CA LYS A 117 -15.27 45.28 6.03
C LYS A 117 -14.87 45.44 4.54
N LEU A 118 -15.49 44.61 3.69
CA LEU A 118 -15.86 44.85 2.26
C LEU A 118 -16.89 46.02 2.15
N PRO A 119 -17.28 46.58 0.97
CA PRO A 119 -17.27 46.00 -0.39
C PRO A 119 -16.94 46.98 -1.56
N GLY A 120 -16.83 46.44 -2.79
CA GLY A 120 -16.73 47.24 -4.01
C GLY A 120 -17.16 46.44 -5.24
N THR A 121 -18.45 46.53 -5.57
CA THR A 121 -19.14 45.97 -6.73
C THR A 121 -18.78 46.70 -8.02
N GLY A 122 -18.55 45.98 -9.12
CA GLY A 122 -18.38 46.57 -10.45
C GLY A 122 -18.52 45.52 -11.56
N THR A 123 -19.74 45.07 -11.83
CA THR A 123 -20.09 44.30 -13.02
C THR A 123 -20.45 45.26 -14.15
N ALA A 124 -19.67 45.26 -15.23
CA ALA A 124 -20.02 45.91 -16.48
C ALA A 124 -20.31 44.83 -17.53
N THR A 125 -21.59 44.71 -17.88
CA THR A 125 -22.09 43.89 -18.98
C THR A 125 -22.03 44.73 -20.26
N VAL A 126 -21.33 44.24 -21.29
CA VAL A 126 -21.43 44.76 -22.66
C VAL A 126 -22.04 43.65 -23.52
N ILE A 127 -23.15 43.97 -24.18
CA ILE A 127 -23.87 43.12 -25.13
C ILE A 127 -23.84 43.82 -26.50
N ASN A 128 -23.83 43.01 -27.57
CA ASN A 128 -24.03 43.28 -29.01
C ASN A 128 -22.71 43.29 -29.81
N LYS A 129 -22.55 42.63 -30.97
CA LYS A 129 -23.44 41.86 -31.88
C LYS A 129 -22.49 41.16 -32.89
N PRO A 130 -22.87 40.03 -33.53
CA PRO A 130 -22.01 39.36 -34.51
C PRO A 130 -22.22 39.96 -35.91
N GLU A 131 -21.14 40.32 -36.59
CA GLU A 131 -21.15 40.67 -38.02
C GLU A 131 -20.02 39.93 -38.77
N GLU A 132 -20.48 39.18 -39.76
CA GLU A 132 -19.94 38.87 -41.08
C GLU A 132 -18.49 38.41 -41.29
N LYS A 133 -18.44 37.25 -41.96
CA LYS A 133 -17.31 36.68 -42.67
C LYS A 133 -16.94 37.58 -43.86
N GLU A 134 -15.69 38.04 -43.88
CA GLU A 134 -14.98 38.34 -45.13
C GLU A 134 -13.72 37.49 -45.23
N GLU A 135 -13.50 36.93 -46.42
CA GLU A 135 -12.37 36.08 -46.76
C GLU A 135 -11.06 36.90 -46.84
N PRO A 136 -9.93 36.39 -46.33
CA PRO A 136 -8.69 37.15 -46.32
C PRO A 136 -8.01 37.17 -47.70
N LYS A 137 -7.78 38.39 -48.21
CA LYS A 137 -6.83 38.67 -49.29
C LYS A 137 -5.40 38.36 -48.82
N LYS A 138 -4.72 37.55 -49.63
CA LYS A 138 -3.31 37.19 -49.50
C LYS A 138 -2.43 38.42 -49.74
N VAL A 139 -1.87 38.98 -48.67
CA VAL A 139 -0.78 39.96 -48.72
C VAL A 139 0.48 39.27 -48.23
N GLU A 140 1.45 39.15 -49.12
CA GLU A 140 2.79 38.61 -48.86
C GLU A 140 3.60 39.65 -48.07
N GLU A 141 3.52 39.60 -46.74
CA GLU A 141 4.34 40.43 -45.86
C GLU A 141 5.62 39.65 -45.49
N GLN A 142 6.76 40.14 -45.99
CA GLN A 142 8.08 39.61 -45.69
C GLN A 142 8.39 39.82 -44.20
N LYS A 143 8.19 38.75 -43.42
CA LYS A 143 8.56 38.70 -42.01
C LYS A 143 10.09 38.62 -41.89
N LYS A 144 10.69 39.75 -41.55
CA LYS A 144 12.08 39.85 -41.10
C LYS A 144 12.21 39.03 -39.81
N GLU A 145 12.89 37.90 -39.87
CA GLU A 145 13.15 37.04 -38.71
C GLU A 145 14.02 37.80 -37.71
N GLU A 146 13.41 38.27 -36.62
CA GLU A 146 14.14 38.63 -35.42
C GLU A 146 14.72 37.34 -34.79
N PRO A 147 15.99 37.34 -34.37
CA PRO A 147 16.59 36.16 -33.77
C PRO A 147 15.83 35.80 -32.49
N LYS A 148 15.29 34.57 -32.46
CA LYS A 148 14.75 33.92 -31.27
C LYS A 148 15.77 34.08 -30.14
N LYS A 149 15.44 34.93 -29.16
CA LYS A 149 16.16 35.00 -27.90
C LYS A 149 15.99 33.63 -27.24
N THR A 150 17.06 32.84 -27.26
CA THR A 150 17.16 31.61 -26.48
C THR A 150 16.97 32.00 -25.02
N GLU A 151 15.78 31.78 -24.46
CA GLU A 151 15.61 31.86 -23.01
C GLU A 151 16.47 30.75 -22.42
N GLU A 152 17.57 31.15 -21.77
CA GLU A 152 18.35 30.25 -20.94
C GLU A 152 17.39 29.56 -19.95
N PRO A 153 17.47 28.23 -19.79
CA PRO A 153 16.60 27.53 -18.85
C PRO A 153 16.80 28.15 -17.47
N LYS A 154 15.72 28.71 -16.91
CA LYS A 154 15.69 29.20 -15.53
C LYS A 154 16.21 28.07 -14.64
N LYS A 155 17.38 28.28 -14.08
CA LYS A 155 17.97 27.40 -13.06
C LYS A 155 16.95 27.33 -11.92
N GLU A 156 16.25 26.20 -11.80
CA GLU A 156 15.28 26.00 -10.73
C GLU A 156 15.99 26.22 -9.39
N ALA A 157 15.36 26.98 -8.50
CA ALA A 157 15.87 27.19 -7.17
C ALA A 157 16.01 25.81 -6.47
N PRO A 158 17.07 25.59 -5.67
CA PRO A 158 17.22 24.33 -4.94
C PRO A 158 15.98 24.10 -4.07
N LYS A 159 15.34 22.93 -4.23
CA LYS A 159 14.18 22.55 -3.42
C LYS A 159 14.60 22.44 -1.96
N GLN A 160 13.72 22.89 -1.06
CA GLN A 160 13.95 22.81 0.38
C GLN A 160 13.89 21.33 0.83
N LYS A 161 14.78 20.92 1.73
CA LYS A 161 14.71 19.59 2.37
C LYS A 161 13.51 19.49 3.31
N MET A 162 12.98 18.28 3.50
CA MET A 162 11.85 18.09 4.42
C MET A 162 12.24 18.38 5.88
N GLY A 163 13.49 18.10 6.27
CA GLY A 163 14.01 18.42 7.60
C GLY A 163 13.46 17.57 8.74
N LYS A 164 12.41 16.77 8.49
CA LYS A 164 11.91 15.71 9.35
C LYS A 164 11.43 14.53 8.51
N PRO A 165 11.53 13.28 8.99
CA PRO A 165 10.95 12.15 8.28
C PRO A 165 9.42 12.25 8.28
N GLN A 166 8.79 12.01 7.12
CA GLN A 166 7.33 11.93 7.00
C GLN A 166 6.90 10.47 6.90
N LYS A 167 5.74 10.13 7.49
CA LYS A 167 5.26 8.75 7.62
C LYS A 167 3.90 8.57 6.98
N PHE A 168 3.68 7.43 6.34
CA PHE A 168 2.38 7.10 5.77
C PHE A 168 1.94 5.67 6.10
N LEU A 169 0.65 5.40 5.95
CA LEU A 169 0.04 4.10 6.20
C LEU A 169 -1.01 3.75 5.13
N SER A 170 -1.07 2.46 4.80
CA SER A 170 -2.15 1.82 4.04
C SER A 170 -2.43 0.45 4.65
N VAL A 171 -3.58 0.29 5.30
CA VAL A 171 -3.83 -0.83 6.23
C VAL A 171 -5.19 -1.46 5.99
N ALA A 172 -5.30 -2.76 6.25
CA ALA A 172 -6.51 -3.56 6.09
C ALA A 172 -7.16 -3.45 4.70
N ASP A 173 -8.48 -3.24 4.64
CA ASP A 173 -9.20 -2.88 3.42
C ASP A 173 -8.95 -1.39 3.12
N PRO A 174 -8.07 -1.06 2.17
CA PRO A 174 -7.04 -0.05 2.37
C PRO A 174 -7.51 1.26 2.99
N HIS A 175 -7.36 1.39 4.30
CA HIS A 175 -7.45 2.64 5.02
C HIS A 175 -6.12 3.36 4.89
N ILE A 176 -6.13 4.51 4.20
CA ILE A 176 -4.96 5.35 4.00
C ILE A 176 -4.88 6.38 5.12
N THR A 177 -3.69 6.54 5.69
CA THR A 177 -3.30 7.77 6.41
C THR A 177 -2.11 8.37 5.69
N THR A 178 -2.26 9.60 5.22
CA THR A 178 -1.26 10.34 4.46
C THR A 178 -0.11 10.82 5.33
N ALA A 179 0.92 11.36 4.69
CA ALA A 179 2.08 11.99 5.34
C ALA A 179 1.69 13.06 6.37
N ASP A 180 0.62 13.80 6.08
CA ASP A 180 0.14 14.92 6.90
C ASP A 180 -1.08 14.55 7.77
N GLY A 181 -1.41 13.25 7.82
CA GLY A 181 -2.43 12.70 8.71
C GLY A 181 -3.85 12.69 8.15
N GLY A 182 -4.05 13.11 6.89
CA GLY A 182 -5.29 12.95 6.15
C GLY A 182 -5.70 11.49 6.02
N LYS A 183 -7.01 11.20 6.08
CA LYS A 183 -7.53 9.83 6.09
C LYS A 183 -8.60 9.61 5.03
N TYR A 184 -8.53 8.48 4.35
CA TYR A 184 -9.55 8.03 3.40
C TYR A 184 -9.43 6.53 3.12
N ASP A 185 -10.46 5.95 2.52
CA ASP A 185 -10.48 4.54 2.13
C ASP A 185 -10.25 4.40 0.62
N ASN A 186 -9.33 3.53 0.21
CA ASN A 186 -9.25 3.08 -1.18
C ASN A 186 -9.92 1.70 -1.32
N LYS A 187 -11.21 1.71 -1.66
CA LYS A 187 -12.02 0.49 -1.84
C LYS A 187 -12.01 -0.03 -3.27
N LYS A 188 -11.07 0.42 -4.11
CA LYS A 188 -11.01 0.07 -5.52
C LYS A 188 -10.08 -1.11 -5.74
N GLN A 189 -10.49 -2.06 -6.57
CA GLN A 189 -9.62 -3.14 -7.02
C GLN A 189 -8.56 -2.61 -8.00
N GLY A 190 -7.34 -3.14 -7.92
CA GLY A 190 -6.27 -2.96 -8.89
C GLY A 190 -4.93 -2.60 -8.25
N ASP A 191 -3.97 -2.19 -9.08
CA ASP A 191 -2.62 -1.83 -8.63
C ASP A 191 -2.51 -0.30 -8.47
N PHE A 192 -1.94 0.17 -7.36
CA PHE A 192 -1.81 1.58 -7.03
C PHE A 192 -0.39 1.94 -6.65
N ILE A 193 0.03 3.17 -7.00
CA ILE A 193 1.29 3.76 -6.52
C ILE A 193 1.01 4.45 -5.18
N LEU A 194 1.44 3.84 -4.09
CA LEU A 194 1.32 4.43 -2.76
C LEU A 194 2.24 5.65 -2.63
N ALA A 195 3.51 5.50 -3.02
CA ALA A 195 4.49 6.57 -2.97
C ALA A 195 5.48 6.46 -4.13
N LYS A 196 5.89 7.59 -4.71
CA LYS A 196 6.87 7.66 -5.79
C LYS A 196 7.67 8.95 -5.69
N SER A 197 8.99 8.85 -5.79
CA SER A 197 9.87 10.00 -5.89
C SER A 197 9.92 10.56 -7.32
N ASP A 198 10.12 11.88 -7.45
CA ASP A 198 10.33 12.58 -8.72
C ASP A 198 11.53 12.01 -9.49
N SER A 199 12.60 11.64 -8.78
CA SER A 199 13.80 10.99 -9.32
C SER A 199 13.57 9.54 -9.74
N GLY A 200 12.51 8.89 -9.26
CA GLY A 200 12.21 7.49 -9.52
C GLY A 200 13.10 6.50 -8.77
N ASP A 201 13.92 6.97 -7.82
CA ASP A 201 14.74 6.16 -6.92
C ASP A 201 13.93 5.46 -5.81
N LEU A 202 12.67 5.84 -5.62
CA LEU A 202 11.73 5.20 -4.73
C LEU A 202 10.38 5.07 -5.44
N VAL A 203 9.85 3.84 -5.51
CA VAL A 203 8.47 3.57 -5.91
C VAL A 203 7.91 2.49 -5.00
N VAL A 204 6.75 2.74 -4.41
CA VAL A 204 5.99 1.78 -3.61
C VAL A 204 4.66 1.52 -4.32
N GLN A 205 4.42 0.28 -4.71
CA GLN A 205 3.17 -0.16 -5.32
C GLN A 205 2.48 -1.21 -4.44
N SER A 206 1.16 -1.23 -4.51
CA SER A 206 0.35 -2.25 -3.86
C SER A 206 -0.70 -2.81 -4.82
N ARG A 207 -1.01 -4.09 -4.69
CA ARG A 207 -2.09 -4.78 -5.40
C ARG A 207 -3.26 -4.95 -4.45
N GLN A 208 -4.42 -4.46 -4.87
CA GLN A 208 -5.65 -4.44 -4.10
C GLN A 208 -6.69 -5.34 -4.75
N GLU A 209 -7.06 -6.43 -4.08
CA GLU A 209 -7.94 -7.46 -4.63
C GLU A 209 -8.85 -8.06 -3.55
N PRO A 210 -9.99 -8.67 -3.92
CA PRO A 210 -10.78 -9.46 -2.98
C PRO A 210 -9.97 -10.64 -2.43
N ILE A 211 -10.15 -10.94 -1.14
CA ILE A 211 -9.63 -12.16 -0.51
C ILE A 211 -10.76 -13.10 -0.11
N LYS A 212 -10.47 -14.40 -0.07
CA LYS A 212 -11.46 -15.41 0.32
C LYS A 212 -11.97 -15.15 1.75
N GLY A 213 -13.27 -15.24 1.95
CA GLY A 213 -13.89 -15.08 3.26
C GLY A 213 -13.99 -13.63 3.75
N SER A 214 -13.82 -12.65 2.85
CA SER A 214 -14.10 -11.23 3.09
C SER A 214 -14.95 -10.65 1.95
N SER A 215 -15.74 -9.62 2.25
CA SER A 215 -16.47 -8.80 1.27
C SER A 215 -15.67 -7.58 0.79
N GLY A 216 -14.52 -7.28 1.40
CA GLY A 216 -13.70 -6.11 1.11
C GLY A 216 -12.64 -6.34 0.02
N ILE A 217 -12.02 -5.24 -0.40
CA ILE A 217 -10.79 -5.22 -1.20
C ILE A 217 -9.62 -5.06 -0.25
N TRP A 218 -8.57 -5.88 -0.40
CA TRP A 218 -7.43 -5.94 0.53
C TRP A 218 -6.11 -5.82 -0.22
N GLN A 219 -5.05 -5.38 0.46
CA GLN A 219 -3.70 -5.44 -0.11
C GLN A 219 -3.22 -6.90 -0.15
N THR A 220 -3.03 -7.50 -1.32
CA THR A 220 -2.58 -8.89 -1.47
C THR A 220 -1.10 -9.00 -1.82
N LYS A 221 -0.54 -7.93 -2.41
CA LYS A 221 0.86 -7.86 -2.82
C LYS A 221 1.38 -6.44 -2.71
N ALA A 222 2.67 -6.29 -2.44
CA ALA A 222 3.35 -5.01 -2.45
C ALA A 222 4.71 -5.12 -3.12
N ALA A 223 5.19 -4.01 -3.65
CA ALA A 223 6.50 -3.90 -4.27
C ALA A 223 7.16 -2.56 -3.94
N VAL A 224 8.46 -2.61 -3.66
CA VAL A 224 9.32 -1.44 -3.46
C VAL A 224 10.43 -1.49 -4.50
N LYS A 225 10.51 -0.45 -5.33
CA LYS A 225 11.67 -0.20 -6.19
C LYS A 225 12.58 0.80 -5.49
N THR A 226 13.84 0.45 -5.35
CA THR A 226 14.88 1.31 -4.77
C THR A 226 16.23 1.00 -5.37
N ASP A 227 16.98 2.03 -5.78
CA ASP A 227 18.37 1.90 -6.27
C ASP A 227 18.56 0.90 -7.41
N GLY A 228 17.57 0.82 -8.31
CA GLY A 228 17.56 -0.16 -9.42
C GLY A 228 17.14 -1.57 -9.02
N ASN A 229 16.89 -1.82 -7.73
CA ASN A 229 16.34 -3.06 -7.22
C ASN A 229 14.82 -3.02 -7.15
N THR A 230 14.19 -4.19 -7.19
CA THR A 230 12.77 -4.37 -6.92
C THR A 230 12.59 -5.49 -5.91
N VAL A 231 11.97 -5.17 -4.78
CA VAL A 231 11.60 -6.09 -3.71
C VAL A 231 10.08 -6.22 -3.72
N GLN A 232 9.56 -7.44 -3.74
CA GLN A 232 8.11 -7.69 -3.70
C GLN A 232 7.79 -8.64 -2.57
N PHE A 233 6.61 -8.49 -1.97
CA PHE A 233 6.06 -9.44 -1.02
C PHE A 233 4.66 -9.85 -1.45
N ASP A 234 4.48 -11.15 -1.66
CA ASP A 234 3.19 -11.77 -1.94
C ASP A 234 2.61 -12.37 -0.65
N ALA A 235 1.46 -11.90 -0.21
CA ALA A 235 0.89 -12.24 1.09
C ALA A 235 0.51 -13.72 1.17
N ALA A 236 -0.18 -14.22 0.14
CA ALA A 236 -0.76 -15.57 0.12
C ALA A 236 0.32 -16.66 0.06
N SER A 237 1.35 -16.45 -0.76
CA SER A 237 2.45 -17.42 -0.88
C SER A 237 3.55 -17.22 0.15
N LYS A 238 3.53 -16.12 0.92
CA LYS A 238 4.63 -15.68 1.78
C LYS A 238 5.97 -15.63 1.04
N THR A 239 5.96 -15.25 -0.23
CA THR A 239 7.17 -15.22 -1.06
C THR A 239 7.72 -13.80 -1.17
N VAL A 240 9.00 -13.65 -0.87
CA VAL A 240 9.74 -12.41 -1.13
C VAL A 240 10.46 -12.54 -2.46
N THR A 241 10.25 -11.62 -3.39
CA THR A 241 10.93 -11.61 -4.68
C THR A 241 11.88 -10.42 -4.73
N ILE A 242 13.18 -10.66 -4.93
CA ILE A 242 14.20 -9.61 -5.07
C ILE A 242 14.78 -9.72 -6.48
N ASN A 243 14.62 -8.68 -7.29
CA ASN A 243 15.10 -8.63 -8.69
C ASN A 243 14.66 -9.84 -9.53
N GLY A 244 13.44 -10.33 -9.30
CA GLY A 244 12.87 -11.49 -9.98
C GLY A 244 13.32 -12.85 -9.44
N LYS A 245 14.18 -12.89 -8.42
CA LYS A 245 14.56 -14.12 -7.73
C LYS A 245 13.69 -14.31 -6.48
N ASN A 246 13.14 -15.52 -6.34
CA ASN A 246 12.30 -15.87 -5.20
C ASN A 246 13.13 -16.26 -3.98
N TYR A 247 12.68 -15.81 -2.82
CA TYR A 247 13.18 -16.15 -1.50
C TYR A 247 11.98 -16.56 -0.64
N PRO A 248 12.00 -17.73 -0.01
CA PRO A 248 11.02 -18.06 1.02
C PRO A 248 11.16 -17.06 2.17
N PHE A 249 10.03 -16.74 2.83
CA PHE A 249 10.07 -15.90 4.02
C PHE A 249 10.75 -16.66 5.17
N GLU A 250 11.88 -16.12 5.63
CA GLU A 250 12.70 -16.71 6.70
C GLU A 250 13.04 -15.62 7.72
N ALA A 251 12.44 -15.70 8.91
CA ALA A 251 12.69 -14.73 9.98
C ALA A 251 14.16 -14.71 10.40
N GLY A 252 14.70 -13.52 10.67
CA GLY A 252 16.11 -13.29 10.98
C GLY A 252 16.99 -13.07 9.74
N LYS A 253 16.44 -13.20 8.53
CA LYS A 253 17.18 -12.97 7.29
C LYS A 253 17.36 -11.47 7.02
N ASP A 254 18.59 -11.09 6.70
CA ASP A 254 18.98 -9.75 6.29
C ASP A 254 19.74 -9.85 4.96
N ILE A 255 19.22 -9.23 3.91
CA ILE A 255 19.74 -9.32 2.54
C ILE A 255 20.15 -7.93 2.08
N GLN A 256 21.45 -7.75 1.84
CA GLN A 256 21.98 -6.53 1.23
C GLN A 256 21.55 -6.39 -0.22
N LEU A 257 21.13 -5.18 -0.60
CA LEU A 257 20.77 -4.86 -1.98
C LEU A 257 21.96 -4.24 -2.73
N PRO A 258 22.16 -4.56 -4.01
CA PRO A 258 23.09 -3.84 -4.87
C PRO A 258 22.83 -2.32 -4.85
N GLY A 259 23.88 -1.49 -4.79
CA GLY A 259 23.73 -0.03 -4.83
C GLY A 259 23.40 0.63 -3.47
N GLY A 260 23.17 -0.16 -2.42
CA GLY A 260 22.87 0.31 -1.09
C GLY A 260 21.47 -0.12 -0.64
N GLY A 261 21.24 -0.08 0.68
CA GLY A 261 20.02 -0.59 1.28
C GLY A 261 20.02 -2.09 1.56
N HIS A 262 19.01 -2.56 2.28
CA HIS A 262 18.87 -3.97 2.67
C HIS A 262 17.41 -4.33 2.96
N VAL A 263 17.14 -5.62 3.01
CA VAL A 263 15.83 -6.19 3.31
C VAL A 263 15.93 -7.04 4.56
N LYS A 264 15.09 -6.78 5.57
CA LYS A 264 14.97 -7.62 6.77
C LYS A 264 13.66 -8.36 6.81
N MET A 265 13.72 -9.64 7.16
CA MET A 265 12.57 -10.49 7.41
C MET A 265 12.52 -10.81 8.90
N SER A 266 11.41 -10.52 9.55
CA SER A 266 11.22 -10.80 10.97
C SER A 266 9.80 -11.30 11.24
N LYS A 267 9.62 -11.96 12.38
CA LYS A 267 8.29 -12.31 12.89
C LYS A 267 8.05 -11.49 14.14
N ASP A 268 6.84 -11.00 14.27
CA ASP A 268 6.45 -10.23 15.44
C ASP A 268 4.96 -10.44 15.71
N LYS A 269 4.42 -9.77 16.71
CA LYS A 269 3.01 -9.79 17.06
C LYS A 269 2.54 -8.39 17.42
N PHE A 270 1.27 -8.14 17.18
CA PHE A 270 0.63 -6.94 17.73
C PHE A 270 0.47 -7.11 19.25
N ASP A 271 0.16 -6.02 19.96
CA ASP A 271 -0.13 -6.07 21.40
C ASP A 271 -1.32 -6.99 21.71
N SER A 272 -2.26 -7.11 20.75
CA SER A 272 -3.35 -8.09 20.76
C SER A 272 -2.89 -9.56 20.70
N GLY A 273 -1.60 -9.81 20.51
CA GLY A 273 -1.01 -11.14 20.37
C GLY A 273 -1.11 -11.74 18.96
N VAL A 274 -1.75 -11.06 18.01
CA VAL A 274 -1.88 -11.53 16.63
C VAL A 274 -0.51 -11.51 15.94
N PRO A 275 0.02 -12.67 15.49
CA PRO A 275 1.32 -12.74 14.85
C PRO A 275 1.27 -12.24 13.40
N TYR A 276 2.40 -11.69 12.94
CA TYR A 276 2.59 -11.33 11.54
C TYR A 276 4.04 -11.55 11.08
N ASP A 277 4.18 -11.77 9.78
CA ASP A 277 5.47 -11.78 9.10
C ASP A 277 5.77 -10.34 8.66
N ARG A 278 6.93 -9.79 9.01
CA ARG A 278 7.35 -8.42 8.69
C ARG A 278 8.48 -8.43 7.67
N LEU A 279 8.26 -7.77 6.54
CA LEU A 279 9.30 -7.45 5.57
C LEU A 279 9.62 -5.95 5.64
N GLU A 280 10.85 -5.60 5.99
CA GLU A 280 11.34 -4.23 6.04
C GLU A 280 12.32 -3.99 4.90
N VAL A 281 12.10 -2.94 4.11
CA VAL A 281 13.01 -2.50 3.06
C VAL A 281 13.62 -1.17 3.49
N PHE A 282 14.94 -1.14 3.63
CA PHE A 282 15.71 0.05 3.93
C PHE A 282 16.44 0.48 2.66
N THR A 283 16.26 1.73 2.25
CA THR A 283 16.90 2.28 1.04
C THR A 283 18.27 2.90 1.38
N LYS A 284 19.11 3.18 0.38
CA LYS A 284 20.37 3.91 0.63
C LYS A 284 20.13 5.35 1.12
N ASP A 285 18.99 5.93 0.76
CA ASP A 285 18.65 7.34 1.04
C ASP A 285 17.95 7.52 2.41
N GLY A 286 17.83 6.44 3.19
CA GLY A 286 17.29 6.47 4.55
C GLY A 286 15.78 6.25 4.64
N ASP A 287 15.09 6.03 3.52
CA ASP A 287 13.69 5.62 3.54
C ASP A 287 13.55 4.19 4.06
N LYS A 288 12.43 3.93 4.76
CA LYS A 288 12.07 2.62 5.30
C LYS A 288 10.63 2.28 4.93
N ILE A 289 10.41 1.14 4.30
CA ILE A 289 9.07 0.61 3.98
C ILE A 289 8.84 -0.70 4.74
N ASN A 290 7.71 -0.83 5.41
CA ASN A 290 7.29 -2.05 6.10
C ASN A 290 6.10 -2.68 5.36
N MET A 291 6.13 -3.99 5.20
CA MET A 291 5.02 -4.81 4.72
C MET A 291 4.74 -5.89 5.78
N LEU A 292 3.62 -5.79 6.47
CA LEU A 292 3.19 -6.73 7.50
C LEU A 292 2.20 -7.71 6.88
N ASN A 293 2.57 -8.98 6.79
CA ASN A 293 1.69 -10.02 6.29
C ASN A 293 0.93 -10.66 7.45
N ILE A 294 -0.38 -10.45 7.44
CA ILE A 294 -1.30 -10.75 8.53
C ILE A 294 -2.27 -11.83 8.07
N GLN A 295 -2.53 -12.82 8.93
CA GLN A 295 -3.51 -13.86 8.66
C GLN A 295 -4.87 -13.49 9.28
N ARG A 296 -5.94 -13.53 8.48
CA ARG A 296 -7.33 -13.35 8.93
C ARG A 296 -8.24 -14.34 8.22
N ASN A 297 -9.04 -15.09 8.98
CA ASN A 297 -10.05 -16.03 8.46
C ASN A 297 -9.52 -17.01 7.39
N GLY A 298 -8.29 -17.48 7.54
CA GLY A 298 -7.64 -18.40 6.59
C GLY A 298 -7.09 -17.73 5.32
N SER A 299 -7.22 -16.41 5.20
CA SER A 299 -6.62 -15.58 4.15
C SER A 299 -5.46 -14.74 4.70
N GLN A 300 -4.66 -14.18 3.80
CA GLN A 300 -3.55 -13.29 4.14
C GLN A 300 -3.65 -11.98 3.37
N TYR A 301 -3.24 -10.89 4.01
CA TYR A 301 -3.18 -9.56 3.42
C TYR A 301 -1.97 -8.79 3.96
N LEU A 302 -1.68 -7.63 3.38
CA LEU A 302 -0.59 -6.75 3.79
C LEU A 302 -1.11 -5.47 4.44
N ASP A 303 -0.51 -5.10 5.56
CA ASP A 303 -0.45 -3.69 5.97
C ASP A 303 0.86 -3.10 5.49
N ILE A 304 0.80 -1.90 4.92
CA ILE A 304 1.95 -1.22 4.33
C ILE A 304 2.13 0.11 5.03
N SER A 305 3.33 0.37 5.54
CA SER A 305 3.69 1.67 6.09
C SER A 305 5.06 2.10 5.57
N GLY A 306 5.31 3.40 5.58
CA GLY A 306 6.60 3.93 5.19
C GLY A 306 7.01 5.14 6.01
N THR A 307 8.33 5.29 6.16
CA THR A 307 9.00 6.50 6.64
C THR A 307 9.89 6.99 5.51
N VAL A 308 9.64 8.21 5.05
CA VAL A 308 10.42 8.88 4.00
C VAL A 308 11.46 9.77 4.68
N SER A 309 12.72 9.67 4.24
CA SER A 309 13.88 10.30 4.86
C SER A 309 13.81 11.83 4.87
N ALA A 310 14.16 12.46 6.00
CA ALA A 310 14.21 13.92 6.16
C ALA A 310 15.10 14.66 5.14
N ASP A 311 16.05 13.93 4.53
CA ASP A 311 17.02 14.46 3.58
C ASP A 311 16.48 14.55 2.14
N ARG A 312 15.28 14.04 1.88
CA ARG A 312 14.60 14.27 0.60
C ARG A 312 14.09 15.70 0.50
N ASP A 313 13.93 16.15 -0.75
CA ASP A 313 13.34 17.45 -1.03
C ASP A 313 11.85 17.41 -0.70
N SER A 314 11.32 18.47 -0.09
CA SER A 314 9.88 18.66 0.15
C SER A 314 9.12 18.58 -1.18
N GLY A 315 8.04 17.80 -1.19
CA GLY A 315 7.15 17.53 -2.30
C GLY A 315 7.73 16.55 -3.34
N SER A 316 8.95 16.03 -3.11
CA SER A 316 9.61 15.15 -4.08
C SER A 316 9.05 13.74 -4.08
N VAL A 317 8.38 13.31 -3.00
CA VAL A 317 7.68 12.02 -2.94
C VAL A 317 6.18 12.28 -2.86
N LYS A 318 5.41 11.57 -3.67
CA LYS A 318 3.95 11.70 -3.73
C LYS A 318 3.29 10.40 -4.21
N GLY A 319 2.02 10.22 -3.92
CA GLY A 319 1.23 9.08 -4.40
C GLY A 319 -0.17 9.06 -3.79
N THR A 320 -0.80 7.89 -3.71
CA THR A 320 -2.05 7.73 -2.94
C THR A 320 -1.85 7.81 -1.42
N VAL A 321 -0.80 8.44 -0.94
CA VAL A 321 -0.55 8.63 0.50
C VAL A 321 -0.17 10.08 0.82
N GLY A 322 -0.52 11.02 -0.07
CA GLY A 322 -0.19 12.43 0.12
C GLY A 322 1.01 12.90 -0.68
N ALA A 323 1.29 14.20 -0.58
CA ALA A 323 2.59 14.76 -0.90
C ALA A 323 3.44 14.76 0.38
N MET A 324 4.69 14.32 0.30
CA MET A 324 5.62 14.50 1.41
C MET A 324 6.26 15.88 1.29
N ASP A 325 5.52 16.93 1.62
CA ASP A 325 5.89 18.33 1.43
C ASP A 325 6.32 19.08 2.71
N ALA A 326 6.58 18.34 3.78
CA ALA A 326 7.10 18.85 5.05
C ALA A 326 6.20 19.84 5.78
N ASP A 327 4.89 19.73 5.61
CA ASP A 327 3.91 20.38 6.47
C ASP A 327 3.07 19.36 7.27
N THR A 328 1.88 19.77 7.72
CA THR A 328 0.89 18.91 8.40
C THR A 328 -0.52 19.23 7.92
N ASP A 329 -0.66 19.87 6.76
CA ASP A 329 -1.91 20.34 6.19
C ASP A 329 -2.51 19.29 5.26
N SER A 330 -3.26 18.36 5.84
CA SER A 330 -3.96 17.34 5.06
C SER A 330 -4.97 17.84 4.00
N SER A 331 -5.23 19.15 3.90
CA SER A 331 -6.10 19.69 2.85
C SER A 331 -5.45 19.71 1.46
N ASN A 332 -4.12 19.58 1.37
CA ASN A 332 -3.37 19.54 0.11
C ASN A 332 -2.91 18.11 -0.30
N ASP A 333 -3.20 17.10 0.52
CA ASP A 333 -2.71 15.73 0.35
C ASP A 333 -3.24 14.98 -0.86
N MET A 334 -4.43 15.34 -1.35
CA MET A 334 -5.01 14.73 -2.55
C MET A 334 -4.36 15.33 -3.80
N VAL A 335 -3.07 15.06 -3.97
CA VAL A 335 -2.23 15.53 -5.06
C VAL A 335 -2.27 14.55 -6.23
N MET A 336 -2.41 15.07 -7.45
CA MET A 336 -2.32 14.31 -8.70
C MET A 336 -0.85 14.19 -9.14
N ARG A 337 -0.56 13.31 -10.10
CA ARG A 337 0.78 13.12 -10.68
C ARG A 337 1.34 14.41 -11.31
N ASP A 338 0.49 15.28 -11.81
CA ASP A 338 0.89 16.59 -12.37
C ASP A 338 1.11 17.67 -11.29
N GLY A 339 0.98 17.31 -10.01
CA GLY A 339 1.15 18.20 -8.87
C GLY A 339 -0.07 19.03 -8.50
N LYS A 340 -1.19 18.91 -9.22
CA LYS A 340 -2.42 19.62 -8.85
C LYS A 340 -3.11 18.93 -7.68
N VAL A 341 -3.64 19.74 -6.76
CA VAL A 341 -4.51 19.25 -5.67
C VAL A 341 -5.94 19.12 -6.18
N THR A 342 -6.62 18.04 -5.79
CA THR A 342 -8.04 17.80 -6.06
C THR A 342 -8.81 17.54 -4.77
N LYS A 343 -10.13 17.70 -4.80
CA LYS A 343 -11.03 17.22 -3.72
C LYS A 343 -11.76 15.94 -4.09
N ASP A 344 -11.58 15.48 -5.33
CA ASP A 344 -12.17 14.27 -5.85
C ASP A 344 -11.22 13.10 -5.63
N LEU A 345 -11.51 12.32 -4.59
CA LEU A 345 -10.75 11.12 -4.22
C LEU A 345 -10.72 10.10 -5.37
N ASP A 346 -11.81 9.92 -6.11
CA ASP A 346 -11.85 8.94 -7.19
C ASP A 346 -10.89 9.33 -8.31
N SER A 347 -10.90 10.61 -8.71
CA SER A 347 -9.93 11.13 -9.68
C SER A 347 -8.48 10.97 -9.21
N MET A 348 -8.20 11.23 -7.93
CA MET A 348 -6.86 11.06 -7.36
C MET A 348 -6.40 9.60 -7.39
N LEU A 349 -7.26 8.68 -6.97
CA LEU A 349 -6.96 7.24 -6.97
C LEU A 349 -6.75 6.70 -8.37
N GLU A 350 -7.57 7.11 -9.34
CA GLU A 350 -7.43 6.68 -10.74
C GLU A 350 -6.17 7.24 -11.40
N ASP A 351 -5.78 8.48 -11.07
CA ASP A 351 -4.53 9.03 -11.61
C ASP A 351 -3.31 8.26 -11.09
N TRP A 352 -3.30 7.87 -9.81
CA TRP A 352 -2.26 7.05 -9.19
C TRP A 352 -2.39 5.54 -9.42
N ARG A 353 -3.41 5.09 -10.15
CA ARG A 353 -3.48 3.70 -10.62
C ARG A 353 -2.24 3.39 -11.46
N VAL A 354 -1.68 2.20 -11.24
CA VAL A 354 -0.52 1.73 -11.99
C VAL A 354 -0.94 1.51 -13.44
N ARG A 355 -0.23 2.17 -14.36
CA ARG A 355 -0.50 2.07 -15.80
C ARG A 355 0.27 0.89 -16.40
N SER A 356 -0.16 0.46 -17.58
CA SER A 356 0.56 -0.56 -18.35
C SER A 356 2.02 -0.13 -18.56
N GLY A 357 2.97 -1.03 -18.28
CA GLY A 357 4.41 -0.76 -18.34
C GLY A 357 5.01 -0.05 -17.12
N GLU A 358 4.21 0.46 -16.19
CA GLU A 358 4.70 1.04 -14.92
C GLU A 358 4.78 0.01 -13.78
N SER A 359 4.13 -1.14 -13.93
CA SER A 359 4.02 -2.11 -12.85
C SER A 359 5.37 -2.72 -12.49
N ILE A 360 5.69 -2.66 -11.19
CA ILE A 360 6.80 -3.38 -10.57
C ILE A 360 6.31 -4.62 -9.80
N LEU A 361 5.00 -4.90 -9.85
CA LEU A 361 4.36 -6.09 -9.30
C LEU A 361 4.32 -7.17 -10.39
N LYS A 362 5.14 -8.22 -10.25
CA LYS A 362 5.24 -9.31 -11.24
C LYS A 362 4.39 -10.51 -10.90
#